data_AF-A0A3E2YT24-F1
#
_entry.id   AF-A0A3E2YT24-F1
#
_cell.length_a   1.000
_cell.length_b   1.000
_cell.length_c   1.000
_cell.angle_alpha   90.00
_cell.angle_beta   90.00
_cell.angle_gamma   90.00
#
_symmetry.space_group_name_H-M   'P 1'
#
loop_
_entity.id
_entity.type
_entity.pdbx_description
1 polymer ?
#
loop_
_entity_poly.entity_id
_entity_poly.type
_entity_poly.pdbx_seq_one_letter_code
_entity_poly.pdbx_strand_id
1 'polypeptide(L)'
;MIVLPLLPGCGEPATVRIEVYGGDSLDAAAYACAEHVTAFVATIGAAGWSAHPVPRVPEPGRPCGYVYRYPTGGLADPPGDAHPRWCDRDGCTARRRHRSARLPLTPRSPESPVGPFAGQARADVALAQALVSGAEPMLVLAVGGAEPGELMLTLNQGLVLSYRIRRLLGLTTATPARRPHPGSRPRNRRGCP
;
A
#
# COMPACT_ATOMS: atom_id res chain seq x y z
N MET A 1 19.44 13.51 10.33
CA MET A 1 19.56 12.79 9.04
C MET A 1 19.73 11.33 9.39
N ILE A 2 18.69 10.49 9.23
CA ILE A 2 18.81 9.07 9.56
C ILE A 2 18.77 8.29 8.26
N VAL A 3 19.93 7.84 7.81
CA VAL A 3 20.11 7.05 6.60
C VAL A 3 20.66 5.70 7.04
N LEU A 4 20.13 4.62 6.47
CA LEU A 4 20.72 3.30 6.71
C LEU A 4 22.19 3.30 6.26
N PRO A 5 23.11 2.77 7.09
CA PRO A 5 24.51 2.61 6.71
C PRO A 5 24.66 1.70 5.49
N LEU A 6 25.80 1.79 4.83
CA LEU A 6 26.14 0.86 3.76
C LEU A 6 26.24 -0.55 4.34
N LEU A 7 25.52 -1.51 3.74
CA LEU A 7 25.51 -2.89 4.19
C LEU A 7 26.51 -3.72 3.35
N PRO A 8 27.29 -4.62 3.97
CA PRO A 8 28.33 -5.38 3.27
C PRO A 8 27.74 -6.50 2.39
N GLY A 9 27.37 -6.19 1.15
CA GLY A 9 26.79 -7.16 0.22
C GLY A 9 27.81 -7.84 -0.69
N CYS A 10 27.66 -9.15 -0.91
CA CYS A 10 28.42 -9.91 -1.93
C CYS A 10 27.72 -10.01 -3.29
N GLY A 11 26.47 -9.56 -3.41
CA GLY A 11 25.69 -9.65 -4.66
C GLY A 11 25.00 -11.01 -4.91
N GLU A 12 25.39 -12.07 -4.18
CA GLU A 12 24.73 -13.38 -4.26
C GLU A 12 23.24 -13.33 -3.92
N PRO A 13 22.41 -14.29 -4.38
CA PRO A 13 20.99 -14.32 -4.06
C PRO A 13 20.73 -14.27 -2.55
N ALA A 14 19.91 -13.31 -2.11
CA ALA A 14 19.53 -13.22 -0.72
C ALA A 14 18.62 -14.40 -0.32
N THR A 15 18.88 -14.96 0.85
CA THR A 15 18.09 -16.03 1.46
C THR A 15 17.36 -15.58 2.72
N VAL A 16 17.71 -14.40 3.23
CA VAL A 16 17.11 -13.79 4.42
C VAL A 16 16.63 -12.38 4.09
N ARG A 17 15.38 -12.09 4.46
CA ARG A 17 14.86 -10.73 4.52
C ARG A 17 15.02 -10.22 5.95
N ILE A 18 15.58 -9.04 6.13
CA ILE A 18 15.73 -8.39 7.42
C ILE A 18 14.78 -7.20 7.45
N GLU A 19 13.80 -7.23 8.34
CA GLU A 19 12.87 -6.14 8.57
C GLU A 19 13.51 -5.09 9.46
N VAL A 20 13.50 -3.83 9.01
CA VAL A 20 14.17 -2.71 9.68
C VAL A 20 13.12 -1.75 10.20
N TYR A 21 13.13 -1.47 11.50
CA TYR A 21 12.14 -0.65 12.17
C TYR A 21 12.73 0.60 12.81
N GLY A 22 12.03 1.72 12.59
CA GLY A 22 12.20 2.99 13.29
C GLY A 22 11.10 3.19 14.31
N GLY A 23 11.39 2.94 15.59
CA GLY A 23 10.33 2.80 16.59
C GLY A 23 9.38 1.65 16.18
N ASP A 24 8.09 1.95 16.08
CA ASP A 24 7.05 0.96 15.74
C ASP A 24 6.73 0.88 14.23
N SER A 25 7.46 1.61 13.38
CA SER A 25 7.24 1.63 11.93
C SER A 25 8.21 0.72 11.19
N LEU A 26 7.69 -0.10 10.26
CA LEU A 26 8.50 -0.87 9.32
C LEU A 26 9.03 0.07 8.21
N ASP A 27 10.29 0.43 8.31
CA ASP A 27 10.87 1.50 7.50
C ASP A 27 11.65 0.99 6.29
N ALA A 28 12.22 -0.22 6.38
CA ALA A 28 12.90 -0.86 5.26
C ALA A 28 12.89 -2.39 5.35
N ALA A 29 13.21 -3.03 4.24
CA ALA A 29 13.59 -4.43 4.16
C ALA A 29 15.00 -4.52 3.54
N ALA A 30 15.96 -5.05 4.29
CA ALA A 30 17.28 -5.40 3.77
C ALA A 30 17.34 -6.88 3.39
N TYR A 31 18.16 -7.22 2.41
CA TYR A 31 18.23 -8.57 1.85
C TYR A 31 19.67 -9.06 1.96
N ALA A 32 19.86 -10.19 2.65
CA ALA A 32 21.16 -10.77 2.93
C ALA A 32 21.20 -12.26 2.57
N CYS A 33 22.38 -12.78 2.21
CA CYS A 33 22.63 -14.20 2.22
C CYS A 33 22.87 -14.71 3.66
N ALA A 34 22.96 -16.03 3.82
CA ALA A 34 23.18 -16.65 5.13
C ALA A 34 24.48 -16.20 5.81
N GLU A 35 25.52 -15.86 5.04
CA GLU A 35 26.80 -15.42 5.58
C GLU A 35 26.76 -13.98 6.11
N HIS A 36 26.00 -13.09 5.45
CA HIS A 36 26.00 -11.65 5.75
C HIS A 36 24.90 -11.22 6.73
N VAL A 37 23.92 -12.09 7.06
CA VAL A 37 22.78 -11.74 7.91
C VAL A 37 23.20 -11.16 9.27
N THR A 38 24.16 -11.79 9.95
CA THR A 38 24.64 -11.35 11.27
C THR A 38 25.32 -9.98 11.20
N ALA A 39 26.13 -9.76 10.17
CA ALA A 39 26.79 -8.47 9.94
C ALA A 39 25.76 -7.35 9.64
N PHE A 40 24.70 -7.65 8.88
CA PHE A 40 23.65 -6.68 8.58
C PHE A 40 22.91 -6.28 9.85
N VAL A 41 22.47 -7.26 10.66
CA VAL A 41 21.79 -7.00 11.93
C VAL A 41 22.64 -6.12 12.84
N ALA A 42 23.93 -6.45 13.00
CA ALA A 42 24.85 -5.65 13.81
C ALA A 42 25.02 -4.22 13.27
N THR A 43 25.18 -4.07 11.94
CA THR A 43 25.38 -2.77 11.29
C THR A 43 24.13 -1.88 11.42
N ILE A 44 22.94 -2.46 11.23
CA ILE A 44 21.65 -1.77 11.36
C ILE A 44 21.40 -1.37 12.83
N GLY A 45 21.66 -2.28 13.77
CA GLY A 45 21.57 -2.04 15.21
C GLY A 45 22.52 -0.94 15.69
N ALA A 46 23.77 -0.94 15.22
CA ALA A 46 24.75 0.11 15.52
C ALA A 46 24.33 1.50 15.02
N ALA A 47 23.48 1.55 13.98
CA ALA A 47 22.89 2.79 13.47
C ALA A 47 21.60 3.21 14.21
N GLY A 48 21.21 2.51 15.28
CA GLY A 48 20.07 2.86 16.12
C GLY A 48 18.72 2.32 15.65
N TRP A 49 18.71 1.33 14.76
CA TRP A 49 17.48 0.72 14.23
C TRP A 49 17.28 -0.70 14.74
N SER A 50 16.03 -1.13 14.86
CA SER A 50 15.72 -2.54 15.16
C SER A 50 15.76 -3.36 13.88
N ALA A 51 16.45 -4.50 13.91
CA ALA A 51 16.62 -5.40 12.77
C ALA A 51 16.12 -6.81 13.11
N HIS A 52 15.14 -7.30 12.36
CA HIS A 52 14.51 -8.60 12.59
C HIS A 52 14.66 -9.50 11.36
N PRO A 53 15.56 -10.50 11.42
CA PRO A 53 15.69 -11.49 10.35
C PRO A 53 14.42 -12.34 10.23
N VAL A 54 13.92 -12.45 9.01
CA VAL A 54 12.81 -13.31 8.60
C VAL A 54 13.38 -14.36 7.65
N PRO A 55 13.40 -15.66 8.03
CA PRO A 55 14.00 -16.76 7.25
C PRO A 55 13.35 -17.07 5.89
N ARG A 56 12.60 -16.15 5.32
CA ARG A 56 11.91 -16.33 4.04
C ARG A 56 11.98 -15.03 3.25
N VAL A 57 12.59 -15.09 2.08
CA VAL A 57 12.51 -13.99 1.11
C VAL A 57 11.21 -14.18 0.32
N PRO A 58 10.21 -13.29 0.46
CA PRO A 58 8.95 -13.43 -0.27
C PRO A 58 9.09 -13.18 -1.78
N GLU A 59 10.21 -12.59 -2.21
CA GLU A 59 10.47 -12.21 -3.60
C GLU A 59 11.77 -12.85 -4.11
N PRO A 60 11.72 -13.77 -5.09
CA PRO A 60 12.93 -14.33 -5.68
C PRO A 60 13.72 -13.25 -6.44
N GLY A 61 15.05 -13.28 -6.32
CA GLY A 61 15.97 -12.53 -7.19
C GLY A 61 16.56 -11.23 -6.62
N ARG A 62 16.37 -10.90 -5.33
CA ARG A 62 17.06 -9.75 -4.72
C ARG A 62 18.49 -10.13 -4.32
N PRO A 63 19.52 -9.36 -4.71
CA PRO A 63 20.90 -9.65 -4.33
C PRO A 63 21.18 -9.29 -2.87
N CYS A 64 22.14 -9.98 -2.27
CA CYS A 64 22.69 -9.65 -0.96
C CYS A 64 23.26 -8.23 -0.99
N GLY A 65 22.82 -7.38 -0.06
CA GLY A 65 23.13 -5.95 -0.04
C GLY A 65 22.01 -5.06 -0.56
N TYR A 66 20.96 -5.63 -1.16
CA TYR A 66 19.81 -4.86 -1.58
C TYR A 66 19.01 -4.36 -0.36
N VAL A 67 18.56 -3.11 -0.41
CA VAL A 67 17.70 -2.49 0.60
C VAL A 67 16.51 -1.84 -0.09
N TYR A 68 15.31 -2.30 0.24
CA TYR A 68 14.07 -1.63 -0.11
C TYR A 68 13.64 -0.71 1.03
N ARG A 69 13.46 0.59 0.76
CA ARG A 69 12.90 1.53 1.75
C ARG A 69 11.41 1.69 1.49
N TYR A 70 10.59 1.45 2.50
CA TYR A 70 9.15 1.62 2.37
C TYR A 70 8.83 3.11 2.25
N PRO A 71 8.06 3.55 1.24
CA PRO A 71 7.71 4.96 1.07
C PRO A 71 6.99 5.59 2.27
N THR A 72 6.41 4.76 3.15
CA THR A 72 5.69 5.15 4.35
C THR A 72 6.55 5.19 5.61
N GLY A 73 7.81 4.74 5.54
CA GLY A 73 8.70 4.63 6.68
C GLY A 73 9.53 5.88 6.93
N GLY A 74 10.00 6.08 8.17
CA GLY A 74 10.82 7.24 8.55
C GLY A 74 12.14 7.34 7.78
N LEU A 75 12.70 6.21 7.33
CA LEU A 75 13.85 6.16 6.40
C LEU A 75 13.58 6.74 5.01
N ALA A 76 12.31 6.89 4.65
CA ALA A 76 11.89 7.49 3.40
C ALA A 76 11.71 9.00 3.49
N ASP A 77 11.87 9.65 4.64
CA ASP A 77 11.87 11.11 4.73
C ASP A 77 13.29 11.66 4.50
N PRO A 78 13.57 12.30 3.35
CA PRO A 78 14.84 13.00 3.18
C PRO A 78 14.85 14.22 4.11
N PRO A 79 15.96 14.53 4.81
CA PRO A 79 16.08 15.82 5.46
C PRO A 79 16.12 16.91 4.39
N GLY A 80 15.21 17.88 4.48
CA GLY A 80 15.35 19.15 3.77
C GLY A 80 14.63 19.29 2.43
N ASP A 81 13.83 18.32 1.98
CA ASP A 81 12.86 18.61 0.92
C ASP A 81 11.56 19.05 1.58
N ALA A 82 11.18 20.32 1.39
CA ALA A 82 9.89 20.85 1.82
C ALA A 82 8.69 20.12 1.20
N HIS A 83 8.90 19.09 0.38
CA HIS A 83 7.89 18.30 -0.31
C HIS A 83 7.96 16.82 0.11
N PRO A 84 6.85 16.22 0.56
CA PRO A 84 6.75 14.78 0.76
C PRO A 84 7.08 14.02 -0.53
N ARG A 85 7.68 12.82 -0.41
CA ARG A 85 8.11 12.03 -1.59
C ARG A 85 6.98 11.65 -2.55
N TRP A 86 5.76 11.51 -2.05
CA TRP A 86 4.58 11.23 -2.86
C TRP A 86 4.08 12.46 -3.64
N CYS A 87 4.62 13.65 -3.37
CA CYS A 87 4.16 14.89 -3.99
C CYS A 87 4.53 14.95 -5.48
N ASP A 88 3.56 15.29 -6.32
CA ASP A 88 3.70 15.58 -7.77
C ASP A 88 4.54 16.83 -8.05
N ARG A 89 4.79 17.66 -7.03
CA ARG A 89 5.49 18.96 -7.06
C ARG A 89 4.78 20.05 -7.88
N ASP A 90 3.84 19.70 -8.76
CA ASP A 90 3.15 20.59 -9.70
C ASP A 90 2.22 21.64 -9.06
N GLY A 91 2.68 22.87 -8.91
CA GLY A 91 1.83 23.97 -8.45
C GLY A 91 1.44 23.88 -6.97
N CYS A 92 2.27 23.24 -6.13
CA CYS A 92 2.02 23.12 -4.69
C CYS A 92 1.83 24.49 -4.01
N THR A 93 2.65 25.48 -4.37
CA THR A 93 2.57 26.85 -3.84
C THR A 93 1.24 27.51 -4.17
N ALA A 94 0.80 27.43 -5.44
CA ALA A 94 -0.48 27.97 -5.89
C ALA A 94 -1.66 27.30 -5.16
N ARG A 95 -1.56 25.99 -4.92
CA ARG A 95 -2.58 25.19 -4.21
C ARG A 95 -2.50 25.30 -2.69
N ARG A 96 -1.44 25.91 -2.14
CA ARG A 96 -1.08 25.90 -0.71
C ARG A 96 -1.12 24.50 -0.06
N ARG A 97 -0.89 23.44 -0.85
CA ARG A 97 -0.85 22.05 -0.40
C ARG A 97 0.03 21.19 -1.31
N HIS A 98 0.78 20.26 -0.72
CA HIS A 98 1.32 19.11 -1.45
C HIS A 98 0.19 18.23 -1.94
N ARG A 99 0.36 17.61 -3.10
CA ARG A 99 -0.57 16.61 -3.64
C ARG A 99 0.19 15.53 -4.37
N SER A 100 -0.26 14.28 -4.32
CA SER A 100 0.27 13.23 -5.19
C SER A 100 -0.26 13.34 -6.62
N ALA A 101 0.29 12.52 -7.52
CA ALA A 101 -0.40 12.23 -8.77
C ALA A 101 -1.82 11.73 -8.47
N ARG A 102 -2.79 12.15 -9.28
CA ARG A 102 -4.18 11.69 -9.18
C ARG A 102 -4.29 10.30 -9.78
N LEU A 103 -4.85 9.37 -9.01
CA LEU A 103 -5.12 8.03 -9.47
C LEU A 103 -6.58 7.94 -9.90
N PRO A 104 -6.87 7.77 -11.20
CA PRO A 104 -8.23 7.69 -11.68
C PRO A 104 -8.89 6.39 -11.18
N LEU A 105 -10.13 6.51 -10.70
CA LEU A 105 -10.99 5.41 -10.28
C LEU A 105 -11.87 4.90 -11.43
N THR A 106 -11.53 5.25 -12.67
CA THR A 106 -12.27 4.80 -13.86
C THR A 106 -12.20 3.27 -13.99
N PRO A 107 -13.34 2.59 -14.26
CA PRO A 107 -13.34 1.15 -14.52
C PRO A 107 -12.37 0.81 -15.67
N ARG A 108 -11.57 -0.25 -15.51
CA ARG A 108 -10.83 -0.86 -16.63
C ARG A 108 -11.82 -1.62 -17.52
N SER A 109 -12.68 -0.93 -18.26
CA SER A 109 -13.38 -1.54 -19.39
C SER A 109 -12.68 -1.09 -20.68
N PRO A 110 -12.35 -2.00 -21.61
CA PRO A 110 -11.81 -1.62 -22.93
C PRO A 110 -12.88 -1.04 -23.87
N GLU A 111 -14.15 -1.01 -23.48
CA GLU A 111 -15.20 -0.40 -24.30
C GLU A 111 -15.36 1.07 -23.91
N SER A 112 -14.77 1.93 -24.74
CA SER A 112 -15.14 3.34 -24.81
C SER A 112 -16.68 3.45 -24.82
N PRO A 113 -17.31 4.19 -23.90
CA PRO A 113 -18.72 4.48 -24.04
C PRO A 113 -18.87 5.45 -25.21
N VAL A 114 -19.03 4.92 -26.42
CA VAL A 114 -19.55 5.67 -27.56
C VAL A 114 -21.05 5.80 -27.32
N GLY A 115 -21.42 6.71 -26.42
CA GLY A 115 -22.78 6.99 -26.05
C GLY A 115 -22.89 8.34 -25.34
N PRO A 116 -24.09 8.92 -25.22
CA PRO A 116 -24.32 10.26 -24.66
C PRO A 116 -23.89 10.42 -23.19
N PHE A 117 -23.43 9.34 -22.54
CA PHE A 117 -22.89 9.30 -21.18
C PHE A 117 -21.35 9.22 -21.13
N ALA A 118 -20.65 9.51 -22.23
CA ALA A 118 -19.18 9.58 -22.30
C ALA A 118 -18.52 10.63 -21.38
N GLY A 119 -19.32 11.37 -20.60
CA GLY A 119 -18.91 12.24 -19.50
C GLY A 119 -19.11 11.63 -18.10
N GLN A 120 -19.18 10.30 -17.97
CA GLN A 120 -19.35 9.60 -16.70
C GLN A 120 -18.39 10.12 -15.63
N ALA A 121 -18.94 10.31 -14.41
CA ALA A 121 -18.28 10.88 -13.24
C ALA A 121 -16.83 10.39 -13.11
N ARG A 122 -15.89 11.28 -13.43
CA ARG A 122 -14.47 11.02 -13.26
C ARG A 122 -14.15 11.17 -11.79
N ALA A 123 -14.02 10.04 -11.09
CA ALA A 123 -13.53 10.05 -9.74
C ALA A 123 -12.02 9.81 -9.73
N ASP A 124 -11.28 10.62 -8.99
CA ASP A 124 -9.85 10.46 -8.76
C ASP A 124 -9.57 10.37 -7.27
N VAL A 125 -8.51 9.67 -6.90
CA VAL A 125 -7.98 9.68 -5.53
C VAL A 125 -6.54 10.20 -5.51
N ALA A 126 -6.21 11.02 -4.52
CA ALA A 126 -4.85 11.52 -4.30
C ALA A 126 -4.54 11.68 -2.81
N LEU A 127 -3.26 11.75 -2.46
CA LEU A 127 -2.81 12.27 -1.18
C LEU A 127 -2.69 13.79 -1.26
N ALA A 128 -3.02 14.49 -0.19
CA ALA A 128 -2.79 15.91 -0.04
C ALA A 128 -2.37 16.26 1.39
N GLN A 129 -1.50 17.28 1.53
CA GLN A 129 -1.03 17.75 2.82
C GLN A 129 -0.85 19.26 2.75
N ALA A 130 -1.39 20.01 3.72
CA ALA A 130 -1.26 21.46 3.74
C ALA A 130 0.21 21.89 3.92
N LEU A 131 0.58 23.05 3.36
CA LEU A 131 1.92 23.64 3.52
C LEU A 131 2.07 24.34 4.89
N VAL A 132 1.70 23.65 5.97
CA VAL A 132 1.90 24.13 7.34
C VAL A 132 2.63 23.04 8.13
N SER A 133 3.53 23.46 9.02
CA SER A 133 4.30 22.51 9.83
C SER A 133 3.37 21.64 10.67
N GLY A 134 3.61 20.33 10.68
CA GLY A 134 2.79 19.37 11.43
C GLY A 134 1.44 19.03 10.79
N ALA A 135 1.10 19.56 9.60
CA ALA A 135 -0.09 19.08 8.90
C ALA A 135 0.06 17.60 8.53
N GLU A 136 -0.92 16.79 8.90
CA GLU A 136 -0.95 15.39 8.50
C GLU A 136 -1.42 15.24 7.04
N PRO A 137 -0.91 14.23 6.32
CA PRO A 137 -1.44 13.87 5.01
C PRO A 137 -2.88 13.36 5.11
N MET A 138 -3.69 13.73 4.13
CA MET A 138 -5.08 13.33 3.96
C MET A 138 -5.30 12.70 2.59
N LEU A 139 -6.28 11.81 2.51
CA LEU A 139 -6.74 11.22 1.26
C LEU A 139 -7.87 12.09 0.70
N VAL A 140 -7.74 12.52 -0.55
CA VAL A 140 -8.71 13.35 -1.27
C VAL A 140 -9.35 12.49 -2.35
N LEU A 141 -10.67 12.33 -2.29
CA LEU A 141 -11.47 11.79 -3.39
C LEU A 141 -12.12 12.96 -4.12
N ALA A 142 -11.70 13.21 -5.36
CA ALA A 142 -12.33 14.21 -6.21
C ALA A 142 -13.32 13.49 -7.14
N VAL A 143 -14.56 13.94 -7.20
CA VAL A 143 -15.58 13.43 -8.12
C VAL A 143 -15.94 14.55 -9.09
N GLY A 144 -15.65 14.35 -10.37
CA GLY A 144 -16.10 15.21 -11.46
C GLY A 144 -17.51 14.87 -11.92
N GLY A 145 -18.16 15.80 -12.61
CA GLY A 145 -19.55 15.66 -13.07
C GLY A 145 -20.24 17.02 -13.14
N ALA A 146 -21.58 17.02 -13.15
CA ALA A 146 -22.38 18.25 -13.13
C ALA A 146 -22.14 19.07 -11.84
N GLU A 147 -21.99 18.39 -10.71
CA GLU A 147 -21.67 18.98 -9.41
C GLU A 147 -20.33 18.41 -8.92
N PRO A 148 -19.19 19.03 -9.26
CA PRO A 148 -17.89 18.54 -8.84
C PRO A 148 -17.70 18.71 -7.32
N GLY A 149 -17.09 17.71 -6.67
CA GLY A 149 -16.83 17.74 -5.22
C GLY A 149 -15.51 17.10 -4.83
N GLU A 150 -14.91 17.59 -3.75
CA GLU A 150 -13.77 16.96 -3.07
C GLU A 150 -14.21 16.44 -1.69
N LEU A 151 -13.99 15.16 -1.42
CA LEU A 151 -14.13 14.56 -0.10
C LEU A 151 -12.73 14.34 0.49
N MET A 152 -12.47 14.91 1.67
CA MET A 152 -11.21 14.75 2.38
C MET A 152 -11.38 13.76 3.54
N LEU A 153 -10.46 12.81 3.64
CA LEU A 153 -10.43 11.78 4.68
C LEU A 153 -9.05 11.78 5.33
N THR A 154 -9.00 11.60 6.65
CA THR A 154 -7.74 11.21 7.30
C THR A 154 -7.28 9.85 6.78
N LEU A 155 -5.98 9.53 6.88
CA LEU A 155 -5.48 8.22 6.45
C LEU A 155 -6.17 7.05 7.16
N ASN A 156 -6.47 7.19 8.45
CA ASN A 156 -7.20 6.19 9.24
C ASN A 156 -8.62 5.97 8.70
N GLN A 157 -9.33 7.04 8.35
CA GLN A 157 -10.64 6.94 7.71
C GLN A 157 -10.53 6.28 6.33
N GLY A 158 -9.49 6.59 5.55
CA GLY A 158 -9.21 5.94 4.27
C GLY A 158 -8.99 4.43 4.41
N LEU A 159 -8.25 4.00 5.43
CA LEU A 159 -8.04 2.58 5.73
C LEU A 159 -9.37 1.89 6.06
N VAL A 160 -10.16 2.46 6.97
CA VAL A 160 -11.49 1.92 7.31
C VAL A 160 -12.38 1.85 6.08
N LEU A 161 -12.41 2.90 5.25
CA LEU A 161 -13.16 2.93 4.01
C LEU A 161 -12.74 1.79 3.07
N SER A 162 -11.44 1.54 2.92
CA SER A 162 -10.93 0.45 2.08
C SER A 162 -11.46 -0.93 2.52
N TYR A 163 -11.51 -1.18 3.84
CA TYR A 163 -12.08 -2.42 4.38
C TYR A 163 -13.58 -2.51 4.13
N ARG A 164 -14.32 -1.41 4.28
CA ARG A 164 -15.76 -1.38 4.01
C ARG A 164 -16.06 -1.61 2.54
N ILE A 165 -15.33 -0.97 1.62
CA ILE A 165 -15.47 -1.19 0.18
C ILE A 165 -15.19 -2.65 -0.17
N ARG A 166 -14.09 -3.23 0.29
CA ARG A 166 -13.77 -4.65 0.06
C ARG A 166 -14.88 -5.57 0.54
N ARG A 167 -15.44 -5.29 1.72
CA ARG A 167 -16.58 -6.06 2.26
C ARG A 167 -17.81 -5.95 1.36
N LEU A 168 -18.16 -4.75 0.91
CA LEU A 168 -19.30 -4.53 0.02
C LEU A 168 -19.11 -5.26 -1.33
N LEU A 169 -17.92 -5.19 -1.91
CA LEU A 169 -17.59 -5.94 -3.12
C LEU A 169 -17.71 -7.45 -2.88
N GLY A 170 -17.23 -7.95 -1.74
CA GLY A 170 -17.40 -9.36 -1.35
C GLY A 170 -18.87 -9.80 -1.29
N LEU A 171 -19.77 -8.93 -0.84
CA LEU A 171 -21.21 -9.21 -0.84
C LEU A 171 -21.79 -9.32 -2.25
N THR A 172 -21.29 -8.53 -3.22
CA THR A 172 -21.75 -8.61 -4.62
C THR A 172 -21.27 -9.86 -5.34
N THR A 173 -20.15 -10.44 -4.92
CA THR A 173 -19.59 -11.67 -5.51
C THR A 173 -20.02 -12.94 -4.79
N ALA A 174 -20.62 -12.81 -3.60
CA ALA A 174 -21.11 -13.95 -2.85
C ALA A 174 -22.36 -14.51 -3.55
N THR A 175 -22.20 -15.60 -4.29
CA THR A 175 -23.33 -16.39 -4.80
C THR A 175 -24.23 -16.73 -3.61
N PRO A 176 -25.54 -16.39 -3.63
CA PRO A 176 -26.42 -16.82 -2.57
C PRO A 176 -26.34 -18.34 -2.50
N ALA A 177 -25.87 -18.86 -1.36
CA ALA A 177 -25.92 -20.28 -1.09
C ALA A 177 -27.39 -20.70 -1.29
N ARG A 178 -27.63 -21.51 -2.32
CA ARG A 178 -28.93 -22.14 -2.56
C ARG A 178 -29.29 -22.81 -1.24
N ARG A 179 -30.21 -22.22 -0.47
CA ARG A 179 -30.73 -22.87 0.73
C ARG A 179 -31.22 -24.25 0.26
N PRO A 180 -30.75 -25.36 0.85
CA PRO A 180 -31.37 -26.64 0.56
C PRO A 180 -32.85 -26.48 0.87
N HIS A 181 -33.70 -26.78 -0.12
CA HIS A 181 -35.14 -26.74 0.05
C HIS A 181 -35.49 -27.57 1.29
N PRO A 182 -36.29 -27.05 2.24
CA PRO A 182 -36.82 -27.85 3.33
C PRO A 182 -37.78 -28.87 2.71
N GLY A 183 -37.24 -30.03 2.34
CA GLY A 183 -37.99 -31.03 1.57
C GLY A 183 -37.14 -32.10 0.87
N SER A 184 -35.82 -31.92 0.70
CA SER A 184 -34.97 -32.99 0.20
C SER A 184 -34.73 -34.04 1.29
N ARG A 185 -35.68 -34.96 1.45
CA ARG A 185 -35.50 -36.18 2.24
C ARG A 185 -34.30 -36.96 1.68
N PRO A 186 -33.40 -37.47 2.53
CA PRO A 186 -32.39 -38.42 2.08
C PRO A 186 -33.12 -39.65 1.52
N ARG A 187 -32.85 -40.02 0.27
CA ARG A 187 -33.28 -41.31 -0.28
C ARG A 187 -32.59 -42.40 0.53
N ASN A 188 -33.35 -42.97 1.46
CA ASN A 188 -32.99 -44.18 2.19
C ASN A 188 -32.60 -45.26 1.17
N ARG A 189 -31.31 -45.58 1.08
CA ARG A 189 -30.85 -46.83 0.47
C ARG A 189 -31.24 -47.94 1.43
N ARG A 190 -32.46 -48.45 1.27
CA ARG A 190 -32.81 -49.76 1.81
C ARG A 190 -32.02 -50.79 1.01
N GLY A 191 -31.20 -51.55 1.73
CA GLY A 191 -30.60 -52.77 1.21
C GLY A 191 -31.67 -53.76 0.78
N CYS A 192 -31.26 -54.65 -0.10
CA CYS A 192 -31.86 -55.95 -0.30
C CYS A 192 -30.73 -56.97 -0.52
N PRO A 193 -31.02 -58.25 -0.21
CA PRO A 193 -30.11 -59.22 0.41
C PRO A 193 -29.13 -59.90 -0.56
#